data_AF-A0A8T6NYY4-F1
#
_entry.id   AF-A0A8T6NYY4-F1
#
_cell.length_a   1.000
_cell.length_b   1.000
_cell.length_c   1.000
_cell.angle_alpha   90.00
_cell.angle_beta   90.00
_cell.angle_gamma   90.00
#
_symmetry.space_group_name_H-M   'P 1'
#
loop_
_entity.id
_entity.type
_entity.pdbx_description
1 polymer ?
#
loop_
_entity_poly.entity_id
_entity_poly.type
_entity_poly.pdbx_seq_one_letter_code
_entity_poly.pdbx_strand_id
1 'polypeptide(L)'
;MPDWMLYGAYGYTGELTARAAVARGHRPLLAGRSREKLEPLAEELGYTAHGYISELENGKKSPSVNLVLRVARRFDVSTDALLNDELDL
;
A
#
# COMPACT_ATOMS: atom_id res chain seq x y z
N MET A 1 -3.86 -12.00 11.64
CA MET A 1 -3.61 -11.44 10.28
C MET A 1 -4.75 -10.47 9.98
N PRO A 2 -4.53 -9.36 9.27
CA PRO A 2 -5.60 -8.44 8.92
C PRO A 2 -6.63 -9.13 8.01
N ASP A 3 -7.92 -8.85 8.23
CA ASP A 3 -9.02 -9.47 7.49
C ASP A 3 -9.05 -9.01 6.02
N TRP A 4 -8.67 -7.76 5.80
CA TRP A 4 -8.64 -7.08 4.51
C TRP A 4 -7.80 -5.80 4.61
N MET A 5 -7.59 -5.11 3.48
CA MET A 5 -6.81 -3.86 3.41
C MET A 5 -7.71 -2.71 2.95
N LEU A 6 -7.62 -1.56 3.63
CA LEU A 6 -8.18 -0.30 3.16
C LEU A 6 -7.08 0.53 2.49
N TYR A 7 -7.06 0.53 1.17
CA TYR A 7 -6.18 1.41 0.41
C TYR A 7 -6.83 2.80 0.22
N GLY A 8 -6.06 3.87 0.44
CA GLY A 8 -6.56 5.24 0.40
C GLY A 8 -7.15 5.71 1.72
N ALA A 9 -6.70 5.14 2.84
CA ALA A 9 -7.28 5.38 4.16
C ALA A 9 -7.15 6.83 4.67
N TYR A 10 -6.17 7.63 4.20
CA TYR A 10 -6.02 9.05 4.58
C TYR A 10 -6.81 10.04 3.71
N GLY A 11 -7.68 9.55 2.82
CA GLY A 11 -8.65 10.40 2.12
C GLY A 11 -9.90 10.63 2.98
N TYR A 12 -10.70 11.65 2.68
CA TYR A 12 -11.91 11.99 3.48
C TYR A 12 -12.82 10.79 3.76
N THR A 13 -13.20 10.05 2.71
CA THR A 13 -14.03 8.84 2.86
C THR A 13 -13.26 7.67 3.47
N GLY A 14 -11.96 7.56 3.19
CA GLY A 14 -11.09 6.53 3.75
C GLY A 14 -10.98 6.64 5.27
N GLU A 15 -10.83 7.86 5.80
CA GLU A 15 -10.73 8.10 7.23
C GLU A 15 -12.02 7.71 7.96
N LEU A 16 -13.17 8.16 7.44
CA LEU A 16 -14.48 7.79 7.98
C LEU A 16 -14.70 6.28 7.92
N THR A 17 -14.30 5.64 6.82
CA THR A 17 -14.41 4.18 6.65
C THR A 17 -13.52 3.44 7.63
N ALA A 18 -12.26 3.86 7.81
CA ALA A 18 -11.31 3.26 8.75
C ALA A 18 -11.84 3.34 10.18
N ARG A 19 -12.27 4.52 10.62
CA ARG A 19 -12.85 4.76 11.95
C ARG A 19 -14.07 3.87 12.18
N ALA A 20 -14.98 3.85 11.21
CA ALA A 20 -16.23 3.10 11.32
C ALA A 20 -16.02 1.58 11.24
N ALA A 21 -14.99 1.10 10.55
CA ALA A 21 -14.59 -0.30 10.54
C ALA A 21 -14.00 -0.73 11.90
N VAL A 22 -13.06 0.06 12.44
CA VAL A 22 -12.44 -0.20 13.74
C VAL A 22 -13.48 -0.15 14.87
N ALA A 23 -14.39 0.83 14.85
CA ALA A 23 -15.48 0.93 15.82
C ALA A 23 -16.43 -0.29 15.79
N ARG A 24 -16.52 -0.99 14.66
CA ARG A 24 -17.29 -2.24 14.49
C ARG A 24 -16.48 -3.50 14.79
N GLY A 25 -15.23 -3.37 15.24
CA GLY A 25 -14.37 -4.49 15.62
C GLY A 25 -13.58 -5.12 14.47
N HIS A 26 -13.64 -4.56 13.25
CA HIS A 26 -12.80 -5.03 12.15
C HIS A 26 -11.33 -4.67 12.37
N ARG A 27 -10.43 -5.46 11.79
CA ARG A 27 -8.97 -5.23 11.85
C ARG A 27 -8.34 -5.07 10.46
N PRO A 28 -8.69 -4.00 9.72
CA PRO A 28 -8.12 -3.77 8.40
C PRO A 28 -6.65 -3.37 8.47
N LEU A 29 -5.88 -3.71 7.43
CA LEU A 29 -4.58 -3.08 7.19
C LEU A 29 -4.83 -1.70 6.56
N LEU A 30 -4.32 -0.63 7.18
CA LEU A 30 -4.40 0.72 6.61
C LEU A 30 -3.26 0.93 5.62
N ALA A 31 -3.61 1.19 4.36
CA ALA A 31 -2.65 1.41 3.29
C ALA A 31 -2.94 2.69 2.50
N GLY A 32 -1.90 3.21 1.86
CA GLY A 32 -2.03 4.37 0.98
C GLY A 32 -0.75 4.67 0.22
N ARG A 33 -0.74 5.81 -0.47
CA ARG A 33 0.42 6.19 -1.30
C ARG A 33 1.57 6.71 -0.46
N SER A 34 1.27 7.60 0.49
CA SER A 34 2.23 8.24 1.40
C SER A 34 2.06 7.73 2.82
N ARG A 35 3.15 7.22 3.42
CA ARG A 35 3.17 6.83 4.84
C ARG A 35 2.94 8.02 5.75
N GLU A 36 3.65 9.13 5.51
CA GLU A 36 3.56 10.35 6.32
C GLU A 36 2.11 10.85 6.47
N LYS A 37 1.33 10.84 5.37
CA LYS A 37 -0.09 11.23 5.43
C LYS A 37 -0.98 10.23 6.16
N LEU A 38 -0.58 8.96 6.18
CA LEU A 38 -1.35 7.88 6.79
C LEU A 38 -1.04 7.72 8.29
N GLU A 39 0.15 8.09 8.71
CA GLU A 39 0.68 7.88 10.07
C GLU A 39 -0.22 8.46 11.16
N PRO A 40 -0.76 9.69 11.06
CA PRO A 40 -1.66 10.23 12.08
C PRO A 40 -2.91 9.38 12.32
N LEU A 41 -3.57 8.94 11.23
CA LEU A 41 -4.75 8.08 11.31
C LEU A 41 -4.41 6.70 11.87
N ALA A 42 -3.28 6.14 11.46
CA ALA A 42 -2.83 4.83 11.92
C ALA A 42 -2.52 4.86 13.42
N GLU A 43 -1.77 5.86 13.90
CA GLU A 43 -1.46 6.05 15.32
C GLU A 43 -2.73 6.21 16.15
N GLU A 44 -3.66 7.06 15.71
CA GLU A 44 -4.93 7.29 16.41
C GLU A 44 -5.73 5.99 16.59
N LEU A 45 -5.75 5.14 15.56
CA LEU A 45 -6.52 3.90 15.58
C LEU A 45 -5.73 2.70 16.15
N GLY A 46 -4.47 2.88 16.54
CA GLY A 46 -3.60 1.81 17.06
C GLY A 46 -3.09 0.83 15.99
N TYR A 47 -2.87 1.31 14.77
CA TYR A 47 -2.37 0.58 13.61
C TYR A 47 -0.96 1.05 13.19
N THR A 48 -0.33 0.28 12.30
CA THR A 48 0.87 0.71 11.58
C THR A 48 0.50 1.23 10.19
N ALA A 49 1.09 2.35 9.78
CA ALA A 49 0.88 2.92 8.45
C ALA A 49 1.67 2.17 7.37
N HIS A 50 0.97 1.69 6.34
CA HIS A 50 1.58 1.03 5.18
C HIS A 50 1.48 1.90 3.92
N GLY A 51 2.42 2.83 3.73
CA GLY A 51 2.41 3.73 2.57
C GLY A 51 3.79 3.92 1.92
N TYR A 52 4.16 3.02 1.01
CA TYR A 52 5.48 3.07 0.35
C TYR A 52 5.42 3.41 -1.15
N ILE A 53 4.23 3.50 -1.74
CA ILE A 53 4.10 3.66 -3.20
C ILE A 53 4.73 4.97 -3.65
N SER A 54 4.52 6.08 -2.93
CA SER A 54 5.16 7.34 -3.29
C SER A 54 6.68 7.28 -3.24
N GLU A 55 7.26 6.45 -2.36
CA GLU A 55 8.72 6.26 -2.27
C GLU A 55 9.25 5.41 -3.43
N LEU A 56 8.45 4.46 -3.91
CA LEU A 56 8.79 3.67 -5.10
C LEU A 56 8.77 4.55 -6.35
N GLU A 57 7.71 5.34 -6.54
CA GLU A 57 7.53 6.18 -7.73
C GLU A 57 8.55 7.31 -7.85
N ASN A 58 9.08 7.81 -6.72
CA ASN A 58 10.09 8.87 -6.73
C ASN A 58 11.52 8.35 -6.56
N GLY A 59 11.73 7.03 -6.65
CA GLY A 59 13.04 6.41 -6.56
C GLY A 59 13.70 6.43 -5.17
N LYS A 60 13.00 6.91 -4.12
CA LYS A 60 13.52 6.88 -2.74
C LYS A 60 13.59 5.45 -2.18
N LYS A 61 12.82 4.53 -2.75
CA LYS A 61 12.80 3.13 -2.36
C LYS A 61 12.69 2.25 -3.60
N SER A 62 13.41 1.13 -3.61
CA SER A 62 13.24 0.10 -4.63
C SER A 62 12.31 -1.00 -4.12
N PRO A 63 11.50 -1.62 -5.00
CA PRO A 63 10.72 -2.78 -4.63
C PRO A 63 11.65 -3.94 -4.23
N SER A 64 11.21 -4.75 -3.26
CA SER A 64 11.98 -5.95 -2.90
C SER A 64 12.00 -6.96 -4.06
N VAL A 65 13.09 -7.72 -4.19
CA VAL A 65 13.20 -8.82 -5.18
C VAL A 65 12.02 -9.80 -5.07
N ASN A 66 11.55 -10.08 -3.86
CA ASN A 66 10.41 -10.97 -3.66
C ASN A 66 9.12 -10.41 -4.28
N LEU A 67 8.89 -9.10 -4.18
CA LEU A 67 7.75 -8.42 -4.81
C LEU A 67 7.86 -8.50 -6.33
N VAL A 68 9.03 -8.19 -6.89
CA VAL A 68 9.27 -8.27 -8.34
C VAL A 68 8.97 -9.67 -8.87
N LEU A 69 9.51 -10.72 -8.23
CA LEU A 69 9.26 -12.11 -8.61
C LEU A 69 7.79 -12.53 -8.49
N ARG A 70 7.06 -12.01 -7.50
CA ARG A 70 5.62 -12.28 -7.35
C ARG A 70 4.81 -11.62 -8.45
N VAL A 71 5.11 -10.36 -8.78
CA VAL A 71 4.43 -9.61 -9.85
C VAL A 71 4.70 -10.27 -11.20
N ALA A 72 5.98 -10.56 -11.51
CA ALA A 72 6.38 -11.23 -12.74
C ALA A 72 5.58 -12.52 -12.97
N ARG A 73 5.55 -13.41 -11.97
CA ARG A 73 4.77 -14.66 -12.05
C ARG A 73 3.26 -14.44 -12.12
N ARG A 74 2.72 -13.44 -11.41
CA ARG A 74 1.28 -13.20 -11.33
C ARG A 74 0.69 -12.70 -12.66
N PHE A 75 1.49 -11.97 -13.42
CA PHE A 75 1.12 -11.39 -14.71
C PHE A 75 1.75 -12.10 -15.91
N ASP A 76 2.49 -13.19 -15.67
CA ASP A 76 3.19 -13.97 -16.70
C ASP A 76 4.13 -13.13 -17.58
N VAL A 77 4.94 -12.29 -16.93
CA VAL A 77 5.95 -11.45 -17.58
C VAL A 77 7.34 -11.74 -17.01
N SER A 78 8.39 -11.45 -17.78
CA SER A 78 9.76 -11.57 -17.30
C SER A 78 10.07 -10.54 -16.22
N THR A 79 11.10 -10.79 -15.40
CA THR A 79 11.61 -9.79 -14.47
C THR A 79 12.20 -8.59 -15.21
N ASP A 80 12.85 -8.80 -16.34
CA ASP A 80 13.41 -7.74 -17.19
C ASP A 80 12.32 -6.77 -17.67
N ALA A 81 11.14 -7.28 -18.03
CA ALA A 81 10.00 -6.44 -18.43
C ALA A 81 9.48 -5.53 -17.30
N LEU A 82 9.72 -5.89 -16.03
CA LEU A 82 9.36 -5.05 -14.89
C LEU A 82 10.48 -4.09 -14.46
N LEU A 83 11.72 -4.37 -14.88
CA LEU A 83 12.91 -3.59 -14.51
C LEU A 83 13.29 -2.58 -15.59
N ASN A 84 12.88 -2.80 -16.83
CA ASN A 84 13.02 -1.83 -17.91
C ASN A 84 11.88 -0.80 -17.84
N ASP A 85 12.24 0.48 -17.70
CA ASP A 85 11.31 1.61 -17.74
C ASP A 85 10.70 1.85 -19.13
N GLU A 86 11.17 1.14 -20.16
CA GLU A 86 10.59 1.13 -21.50
C GLU A 86 9.46 0.09 -21.56
N LEU A 87 8.33 0.42 -20.95
CA LEU A 87 7.08 -0.25 -21.27
C LEU A 87 6.54 0.38 -22.56
N ASP A 88 6.68 -0.31 -23.69
CA ASP A 88 5.95 -0.01 -24.92
C ASP A 88 4.44 -0.25 -24.66
N LEU A 89 3.75 0.78 -24.17
CA LEU A 89 2.30 0.79 -23.91
C LEU A 89 1.52 1.50 -25.03
#